data_AF-A0AA36AQQ4-F1
#
_entry.id   AF-A0AA36AQQ4-F1
#
_cell.length_a   1.000
_cell.length_b   1.000
_cell.length_c   1.000
_cell.angle_alpha   90.00
_cell.angle_beta   90.00
_cell.angle_gamma   90.00
#
_symmetry.space_group_name_H-M   'P 1'
#
loop_
_entity.id
_entity.type
_entity.pdbx_description
1 polymer ?
#
loop_
_entity_poly.entity_id
_entity_poly.type
_entity_poly.pdbx_seq_one_letter_code
_entity_poly.pdbx_strand_id
1 'polypeptide(L)'
;MTGPISYTAMSENGGISPPEKNGKLPTCHTRLPPDNMDDNINVKCGWGSIRPSLCQRFGHPKWILFLLSLAGAAQGMVVNGFVNVVISNIERRYDLSSTESGTIASCYDIASVVCLIPISYFGGLGRKPRYLGIGVFVMGIGSFMFSLPHFLSGNYKYVTTQNVCTETSLSNGTSVLHCIMGESVKTLSNYKYLFFLGQLLHGAGASPLYTLGVTYLDENLSVRTAPVYIGIFYTMSIIGPAFGYLLGGKFLDYYVDIGRVDTSSISMKSGNAKFVGAWWIGFLLSGLYAILISLPICGFPRELPGATKYRTEREAEVYHQKNNEEWSPNNASTDSPNLKMGWKAILSSLKILTSNPTFMFLNLSAACESIILSGFATFAPKFIESQFSLSASVSAVYVGYALVPAGGGGTFLGGVLVRMLKLKVRGIIRMCLGLSTVLLVLMLIFLLRCQNNSFVGINVPYSVNRSSSPFVIGNLKADCNSDCHCSNEDYDPICSNDGSIYFSPCYAGCKTIIDGYTKDPYLVRSCLVK
;
A
#
# COMPACT_ATOMS: atom_id res chain seq x y z
N MET A 1 6.30 87.84 -9.82
CA MET A 1 7.31 87.58 -10.87
C MET A 1 6.64 86.71 -11.93
N THR A 2 6.52 87.28 -13.14
CA THR A 2 6.08 86.71 -14.43
C THR A 2 4.78 85.90 -14.41
N GLY A 3 3.60 86.36 -14.84
CA GLY A 3 3.22 87.26 -15.95
C GLY A 3 2.08 86.55 -16.75
N PRO A 4 1.02 87.23 -17.21
CA PRO A 4 -0.31 86.64 -17.47
C PRO A 4 -0.63 86.45 -18.96
N ILE A 5 -1.61 85.59 -19.32
CA ILE A 5 -2.35 85.73 -20.60
C ILE A 5 -3.83 85.35 -20.39
N SER A 6 -4.68 86.39 -20.48
CA SER A 6 -6.12 86.32 -20.71
C SER A 6 -6.42 86.22 -22.21
N TYR A 7 -7.48 85.51 -22.59
CA TYR A 7 -8.28 85.84 -23.78
C TYR A 7 -9.78 85.68 -23.46
N THR A 8 -10.49 86.79 -23.63
CA THR A 8 -11.95 87.04 -23.65
C THR A 8 -12.54 86.51 -24.98
N ALA A 9 -13.61 85.70 -25.00
CA ALA A 9 -15.06 86.02 -24.99
C ALA A 9 -15.74 86.14 -26.38
N MET A 10 -16.81 85.35 -26.59
CA MET A 10 -18.07 85.61 -27.33
C MET A 10 -18.99 84.37 -27.17
N SER A 11 -20.06 84.45 -26.35
CA SER A 11 -21.51 84.61 -26.70
C SER A 11 -22.03 83.56 -27.70
N GLU A 12 -23.16 82.85 -27.56
CA GLU A 12 -24.33 82.92 -26.68
C GLU A 12 -25.21 81.66 -26.89
N ASN A 13 -26.14 81.42 -25.97
CA ASN A 13 -27.38 80.60 -26.04
C ASN A 13 -27.35 79.09 -25.75
N GLY A 14 -27.86 78.75 -24.55
CA GLY A 14 -29.12 78.00 -24.48
C GLY A 14 -29.15 76.75 -23.60
N GLY A 15 -29.77 76.86 -22.42
CA GLY A 15 -30.52 75.75 -21.80
C GLY A 15 -29.90 75.07 -20.58
N ILE A 16 -30.35 75.47 -19.40
CA ILE A 16 -30.10 74.83 -18.09
C ILE A 16 -31.13 73.71 -17.87
N SER A 17 -30.68 72.51 -17.46
CA SER A 17 -31.43 71.61 -16.59
C SER A 17 -30.46 70.80 -15.70
N PRO A 18 -30.75 70.58 -14.40
CA PRO A 18 -29.79 69.99 -13.45
C PRO A 18 -29.83 68.45 -13.44
N PRO A 19 -28.77 67.76 -12.94
CA PRO A 19 -28.71 66.30 -12.94
C PRO A 19 -29.38 65.70 -11.70
N GLU A 20 -30.30 64.77 -11.91
CA GLU A 20 -30.91 63.95 -10.88
C GLU A 20 -30.11 62.63 -10.73
N LYS A 21 -29.57 62.39 -9.53
CA LYS A 21 -29.04 61.09 -9.12
C LYS A 21 -30.22 60.18 -8.77
N ASN A 22 -30.30 58.98 -9.35
CA ASN A 22 -30.46 57.71 -8.62
C ASN A 22 -30.51 56.51 -9.59
N GLY A 23 -29.79 55.45 -9.20
CA GLY A 23 -29.46 54.33 -10.08
C GLY A 23 -30.48 53.20 -10.18
N LYS A 24 -30.24 52.31 -11.15
CA LYS A 24 -30.08 50.85 -10.96
C LYS A 24 -29.72 50.16 -12.30
N LEU A 25 -28.57 49.46 -12.25
CA LEU A 25 -28.01 48.36 -13.04
C LEU A 25 -28.45 48.15 -14.52
N PRO A 26 -27.48 48.09 -15.47
CA PRO A 26 -27.58 47.23 -16.63
C PRO A 26 -27.08 45.81 -16.28
N THR A 27 -27.97 44.82 -16.43
CA THR A 27 -27.65 43.39 -16.46
C THR A 27 -26.72 43.08 -17.63
N CYS A 28 -25.45 42.81 -17.35
CA CYS A 28 -24.49 42.37 -18.35
C CYS A 28 -24.61 40.85 -18.52
N HIS A 29 -25.33 40.40 -19.56
CA HIS A 29 -25.14 39.07 -20.10
C HIS A 29 -23.73 39.03 -20.72
N THR A 30 -22.78 38.43 -20.00
CA THR A 30 -21.51 37.99 -20.60
C THR A 30 -21.85 36.96 -21.66
N ARG A 31 -21.95 37.40 -22.92
CA ARG A 31 -21.81 36.52 -24.08
C ARG A 31 -20.42 35.93 -23.98
N LEU A 32 -20.36 34.66 -23.56
CA LEU A 32 -19.23 33.79 -23.83
C LEU A 32 -18.84 33.98 -25.31
N PRO A 33 -17.55 34.15 -25.63
CA PRO A 33 -17.13 34.14 -27.02
C PRO A 33 -17.60 32.82 -27.67
N PRO A 34 -18.00 32.83 -28.95
CA PRO A 34 -18.52 31.65 -29.62
C PRO A 34 -17.53 30.48 -29.51
N ASP A 35 -18.06 29.28 -29.27
CA ASP A 35 -17.39 27.96 -29.10
C ASP A 35 -16.54 27.50 -30.31
N ASN A 36 -15.95 28.40 -31.09
CA ASN A 36 -15.25 28.12 -32.34
C ASN A 36 -13.80 28.65 -32.34
N MET A 37 -13.02 28.28 -31.32
CA MET A 37 -11.55 28.31 -31.41
C MET A 37 -11.02 26.88 -31.29
N ASP A 38 -10.91 26.23 -32.44
CA ASP A 38 -10.09 25.05 -32.73
C ASP A 38 -9.92 24.00 -31.61
N ASP A 39 -10.95 23.17 -31.41
CA ASP A 39 -10.86 21.83 -30.80
C ASP A 39 -10.03 20.81 -31.63
N ASN A 40 -9.29 21.28 -32.64
CA ASN A 40 -8.63 20.48 -33.67
C ASN A 40 -7.14 20.19 -33.40
N ILE A 41 -6.70 20.11 -32.15
CA ILE A 41 -5.49 19.33 -31.88
C ILE A 41 -5.89 17.86 -32.02
N ASN A 42 -5.47 17.23 -33.11
CA ASN A 42 -5.66 15.80 -33.42
C ASN A 42 -4.90 14.92 -32.40
N VAL A 43 -5.39 14.92 -31.17
CA VAL A 43 -4.90 14.12 -30.05
C VAL A 43 -5.34 12.68 -30.29
N LYS A 44 -4.47 11.90 -30.92
CA LYS A 44 -4.73 10.49 -31.25
C LYS A 44 -4.00 9.55 -30.31
N CYS A 45 -4.70 8.50 -29.88
CA CYS A 45 -4.09 7.35 -29.18
C CYS A 45 -3.16 6.57 -30.14
N GLY A 46 -2.04 6.04 -29.64
CA GLY A 46 -1.14 5.22 -30.44
C GLY A 46 0.24 4.99 -29.83
N TRP A 47 0.99 4.07 -30.44
CA TRP A 47 2.34 3.69 -30.04
C TRP A 47 3.34 4.16 -31.09
N GLY A 48 4.24 5.06 -30.71
CA GLY A 48 5.19 5.66 -31.66
C GLY A 48 4.46 6.32 -32.84
N SER A 49 4.72 5.81 -34.04
CA SER A 49 4.09 6.25 -35.31
C SER A 49 2.77 5.53 -35.63
N ILE A 50 2.45 4.43 -34.95
CA ILE A 50 1.27 3.61 -35.22
C ILE A 50 0.06 4.16 -34.46
N ARG A 51 -0.96 4.61 -35.19
CA ARG A 51 -2.19 5.21 -34.65
C ARG A 51 -3.44 4.46 -35.16
N PRO A 52 -3.78 3.30 -34.58
CA PRO A 52 -4.91 2.50 -35.04
C PRO A 52 -6.24 3.22 -34.74
N SER A 53 -7.19 3.10 -35.68
CA SER A 53 -8.52 3.73 -35.59
C SER A 53 -9.35 3.16 -34.43
N LEU A 54 -9.25 1.84 -34.20
CA LEU A 54 -9.95 1.15 -33.11
C LEU A 54 -9.54 1.69 -31.72
N CYS A 55 -8.27 2.09 -31.56
CA CYS A 55 -7.77 2.61 -30.29
C CYS A 55 -8.23 4.04 -29.99
N GLN A 56 -8.68 4.80 -30.98
CA GLN A 56 -9.21 6.16 -30.75
C GLN A 56 -10.48 6.13 -29.91
N ARG A 57 -11.28 5.06 -30.01
CA ARG A 57 -12.50 4.86 -29.21
C ARG A 57 -12.21 4.76 -27.70
N PHE A 58 -10.99 4.37 -27.33
CA PHE A 58 -10.56 4.25 -25.94
C PHE A 58 -9.95 5.54 -25.37
N GLY A 59 -9.84 6.62 -26.16
CA GLY A 59 -9.31 7.92 -25.73
C GLY A 59 -10.23 8.75 -24.81
N HIS A 60 -11.03 8.09 -23.96
CA HIS A 60 -11.98 8.74 -23.06
C HIS A 60 -11.48 8.65 -21.59
N PRO A 61 -11.70 9.68 -20.74
CA PRO A 61 -11.23 9.69 -19.34
C PRO A 61 -11.64 8.48 -18.48
N LYS A 62 -12.75 7.81 -18.84
CA LYS A 62 -13.23 6.59 -18.17
C LYS A 62 -12.31 5.38 -18.38
N TRP A 63 -11.73 5.24 -19.57
CA TRP A 63 -10.85 4.11 -19.90
C TRP A 63 -9.48 4.25 -19.26
N ILE A 64 -8.94 5.46 -19.21
CA ILE A 64 -7.71 5.72 -18.45
C ILE A 64 -7.93 5.47 -16.95
N LEU A 65 -9.07 5.91 -16.38
CA LEU A 65 -9.41 5.58 -14.99
C LEU A 65 -9.44 4.07 -14.77
N PHE A 66 -10.12 3.33 -15.67
CA PHE A 66 -10.20 1.88 -15.58
C PHE A 66 -8.81 1.23 -15.58
N LEU A 67 -7.96 1.57 -16.56
CA LEU A 67 -6.61 1.00 -16.67
C LEU A 67 -5.71 1.38 -15.50
N LEU A 68 -5.75 2.64 -15.05
CA LEU A 68 -4.99 3.07 -13.88
C LEU A 68 -5.48 2.37 -12.60
N SER A 69 -6.78 2.16 -12.46
CA SER A 69 -7.35 1.42 -11.32
C SER A 69 -6.92 -0.05 -11.33
N LEU A 70 -6.90 -0.68 -12.50
CA LEU A 70 -6.37 -2.05 -12.64
C LEU A 70 -4.87 -2.12 -12.30
N ALA A 71 -4.08 -1.14 -12.74
CA ALA A 71 -2.67 -1.03 -12.40
C ALA A 71 -2.43 -0.77 -10.90
N GLY A 72 -3.25 0.10 -10.29
CA GLY A 72 -3.26 0.37 -8.84
C GLY A 72 -3.57 -0.87 -8.02
N ALA A 73 -4.61 -1.61 -8.42
CA ALA A 73 -4.95 -2.90 -7.82
C ALA A 73 -3.83 -3.93 -7.99
N ALA A 74 -3.19 -4.01 -9.18
CA ALA A 74 -2.05 -4.89 -9.41
C ALA A 74 -0.88 -4.57 -8.48
N GLN A 75 -0.51 -3.30 -8.38
CA GLN A 75 0.57 -2.84 -7.50
C GLN A 75 0.26 -3.17 -6.04
N GLY A 76 -0.94 -2.85 -5.56
CA GLY A 76 -1.34 -3.14 -4.18
C GLY A 76 -1.39 -4.64 -3.89
N MET A 77 -1.88 -5.45 -4.83
CA MET A 77 -1.91 -6.91 -4.71
C MET A 77 -0.51 -7.52 -4.58
N VAL A 78 0.45 -7.07 -5.39
CA VAL A 78 1.82 -7.59 -5.38
C VAL A 78 2.58 -7.15 -4.14
N VAL A 79 2.66 -5.83 -3.92
CA VAL A 79 3.57 -5.24 -2.94
C VAL A 79 3.01 -5.35 -1.53
N ASN A 80 1.73 -5.00 -1.35
CA ASN A 80 1.11 -4.94 -0.03
C ASN A 80 0.32 -6.21 0.32
N GLY A 81 0.13 -7.12 -0.64
CA GLY A 81 -0.54 -8.41 -0.47
C GLY A 81 0.44 -9.58 -0.53
N PHE A 82 0.83 -10.00 -1.74
CA PHE A 82 1.64 -11.21 -1.94
C PHE A 82 2.96 -11.18 -1.18
N VAL A 83 3.77 -10.12 -1.31
CA VAL A 83 5.06 -10.03 -0.59
C VAL A 83 4.85 -10.25 0.91
N ASN A 84 3.90 -9.54 1.52
CA ASN A 84 3.64 -9.64 2.96
C ASN A 84 3.19 -11.04 3.39
N VAL A 85 2.38 -11.72 2.57
CA VAL A 85 1.90 -13.09 2.86
C VAL A 85 3.01 -14.14 2.76
N VAL A 86 3.96 -13.96 1.84
CA VAL A 86 4.93 -15.02 1.52
C VAL A 86 6.25 -14.93 2.29
N ILE A 87 6.52 -13.82 2.99
CA ILE A 87 7.80 -13.59 3.69
C ILE A 87 8.20 -14.79 4.57
N SER A 88 7.29 -15.29 5.41
CA SER A 88 7.59 -16.42 6.32
C SER A 88 7.92 -17.72 5.57
N ASN A 89 7.33 -17.94 4.39
CA ASN A 89 7.62 -19.08 3.54
C ASN A 89 9.00 -18.95 2.89
N ILE A 90 9.38 -17.73 2.50
CA ILE A 90 10.70 -17.43 1.93
C ILE A 90 11.80 -17.59 2.99
N GLU A 91 11.59 -17.08 4.22
CA GLU A 91 12.49 -17.28 5.35
C GLU A 91 12.77 -18.77 5.57
N ARG A 92 11.71 -19.58 5.67
CA ARG A 92 11.80 -21.03 5.87
C ARG A 92 12.49 -21.75 4.71
N ARG A 93 12.21 -21.34 3.47
CA ARG A 93 12.73 -22.04 2.28
C ARG A 93 14.21 -21.75 2.02
N TYR A 94 14.61 -20.48 2.19
CA TYR A 94 15.94 -19.97 1.84
C TYR A 94 16.85 -19.78 3.05
N ASP A 95 16.37 -20.10 4.25
CA ASP A 95 17.08 -19.95 5.51
C ASP A 95 17.58 -18.51 5.70
N LEU A 96 16.62 -17.58 5.63
CA LEU A 96 16.88 -16.15 5.81
C LEU A 96 16.53 -15.74 7.24
N SER A 97 17.37 -14.88 7.81
CA SER A 97 17.05 -14.19 9.05
C SER A 97 15.94 -13.16 8.84
N SER A 98 15.22 -12.81 9.91
CA SER A 98 14.14 -11.80 9.83
C SER A 98 14.64 -10.40 9.45
N THR A 99 15.93 -10.10 9.68
CA THR A 99 16.53 -8.84 9.22
C THR A 99 16.74 -8.85 7.71
N GLU A 100 17.16 -9.97 7.12
CA GLU A 100 17.32 -10.14 5.69
C GLU A 100 15.97 -10.13 4.96
N SER A 101 14.97 -10.83 5.49
CA SER A 101 13.61 -10.81 4.92
C SER A 101 12.94 -9.44 5.07
N GLY A 102 13.13 -8.74 6.20
CA GLY A 102 12.71 -7.35 6.38
C GLY A 102 13.38 -6.40 5.39
N THR A 103 14.62 -6.68 5.00
CA THR A 103 15.32 -5.93 3.95
C THR A 103 14.65 -6.12 2.58
N ILE A 104 14.10 -7.30 2.27
CA ILE A 104 13.33 -7.54 1.03
C ILE A 104 12.14 -6.59 0.95
N ALA A 105 11.36 -6.44 2.02
CA ALA A 105 10.25 -5.49 2.07
C ALA A 105 10.74 -4.06 1.87
N SER A 106 11.83 -3.69 2.54
CA SER A 106 12.40 -2.33 2.53
C SER A 106 12.95 -1.91 1.16
N CYS A 107 13.44 -2.85 0.33
CA CYS A 107 13.94 -2.55 -1.01
C CYS A 107 12.90 -1.85 -1.90
N TYR A 108 11.61 -2.14 -1.73
CA TYR A 108 10.55 -1.45 -2.46
C TYR A 108 10.53 0.05 -2.13
N ASP A 109 10.59 0.39 -0.85
CA ASP A 109 10.56 1.78 -0.38
C ASP A 109 11.84 2.53 -0.79
N ILE A 110 13.01 1.88 -0.68
CA ILE A 110 14.29 2.45 -1.10
C ILE A 110 14.24 2.83 -2.59
N ALA A 111 13.83 1.92 -3.47
CA ALA A 111 13.73 2.22 -4.90
C ALA A 111 12.68 3.31 -5.17
N SER A 112 11.53 3.25 -4.50
CA SER A 112 10.48 4.25 -4.65
C SER A 112 11.00 5.65 -4.30
N VAL A 113 11.66 5.82 -3.15
CA VAL A 113 12.21 7.12 -2.74
C VAL A 113 13.22 7.66 -3.74
N VAL A 114 14.14 6.81 -4.21
CA VAL A 114 15.19 7.20 -5.17
C VAL A 114 14.58 7.58 -6.52
N CYS A 115 13.56 6.87 -6.98
CA CYS A 115 12.96 7.06 -8.30
C CYS A 115 11.87 8.13 -8.34
N LEU A 116 11.17 8.41 -7.22
CA LEU A 116 10.00 9.30 -7.16
C LEU A 116 10.31 10.71 -7.65
N ILE A 117 11.39 11.35 -7.17
CA ILE A 117 11.71 12.74 -7.54
C ILE A 117 12.08 12.87 -9.03
N PRO A 118 13.03 12.09 -9.58
CA PRO A 118 13.35 12.15 -11.01
C PRO A 118 12.14 11.85 -11.90
N ILE A 119 11.37 10.81 -11.59
CA ILE A 119 10.22 10.40 -12.39
C ILE A 119 9.12 11.46 -12.34
N SER A 120 8.85 12.06 -11.18
CA SER A 120 7.86 13.13 -11.05
C SER A 120 8.25 14.37 -11.87
N TYR A 121 9.52 14.77 -11.83
CA TYR A 121 10.00 15.94 -12.57
C TYR A 121 10.03 15.70 -14.08
N PHE A 122 10.76 14.68 -14.55
CA PHE A 122 10.90 14.41 -15.99
C PHE A 122 9.60 13.87 -16.61
N GLY A 123 8.85 13.06 -15.86
CA GLY A 123 7.56 12.54 -16.28
C GLY A 123 6.47 13.61 -16.33
N GLY A 124 6.50 14.59 -15.42
CA GLY A 124 5.58 15.73 -15.42
C GLY A 124 5.77 16.64 -16.63
N LEU A 125 7.02 16.84 -17.07
CA LEU A 125 7.35 17.61 -18.28
C LEU A 125 7.13 16.80 -19.58
N GLY A 126 7.25 15.48 -19.49
CA GLY A 126 7.13 14.55 -20.61
C GLY A 126 5.69 14.10 -20.92
N ARG A 127 5.57 12.91 -21.51
CA ARG A 127 4.28 12.26 -21.78
C ARG A 127 3.93 11.31 -20.62
N LYS A 128 3.15 11.79 -19.65
CA LYS A 128 2.78 11.05 -18.43
C LYS A 128 2.34 9.59 -18.69
N PRO A 129 1.46 9.27 -19.67
CA PRO A 129 1.03 7.88 -19.91
C PRO A 129 2.15 6.92 -20.30
N ARG A 130 3.22 7.39 -20.95
CA ARG A 130 4.36 6.53 -21.29
C ARG A 130 5.18 6.17 -20.07
N TYR A 131 5.44 7.13 -19.18
CA TYR A 131 6.12 6.85 -17.91
C TYR A 131 5.30 5.90 -17.04
N LEU A 132 3.97 6.06 -17.04
CA LEU A 132 3.05 5.16 -16.36
C LEU A 132 3.12 3.73 -16.91
N GLY A 133 3.00 3.56 -18.22
CA GLY A 133 3.07 2.24 -18.83
C GLY A 133 4.45 1.58 -18.67
N ILE A 134 5.55 2.33 -18.84
CA ILE A 134 6.92 1.82 -18.56
C ILE A 134 7.04 1.39 -17.09
N GLY A 135 6.52 2.18 -16.15
CA GLY A 135 6.54 1.82 -14.74
C GLY A 135 5.80 0.52 -14.44
N VAL A 136 4.57 0.38 -14.93
CA VAL A 136 3.76 -0.85 -14.76
C VAL A 136 4.43 -2.05 -15.43
N PHE A 137 5.09 -1.86 -16.58
CA PHE A 137 5.87 -2.91 -17.25
C PHE A 137 7.08 -3.36 -16.41
N VAL A 138 7.85 -2.41 -15.88
CA VAL A 138 9.00 -2.68 -14.99
C VAL A 138 8.54 -3.40 -13.72
N MET A 139 7.39 -3.03 -13.15
CA MET A 139 6.78 -3.74 -12.04
C MET A 139 6.46 -5.20 -12.41
N GLY A 140 5.93 -5.45 -13.62
CA GLY A 140 5.71 -6.82 -14.11
C GLY A 140 6.99 -7.64 -14.20
N ILE A 141 8.09 -7.06 -14.70
CA ILE A 141 9.42 -7.69 -14.69
C ILE A 141 9.89 -7.98 -13.26
N GLY A 142 9.67 -7.04 -12.34
CA GLY A 142 9.96 -7.23 -10.92
C GLY A 142 9.28 -8.47 -10.35
N SER A 143 8.03 -8.75 -10.73
CA SER A 143 7.30 -9.92 -10.24
C SER A 143 7.87 -11.23 -10.78
N PHE A 144 8.26 -11.27 -12.06
CA PHE A 144 8.97 -12.42 -12.62
C PHE A 144 10.32 -12.64 -11.93
N MET A 145 11.09 -11.56 -11.71
CA MET A 145 12.37 -11.62 -11.00
C MET A 145 12.21 -12.13 -9.57
N PHE A 146 11.16 -11.70 -8.87
CA PHE A 146 10.85 -12.15 -7.51
C PHE A 146 10.48 -13.64 -7.47
N SER A 147 9.81 -14.18 -8.50
CA SER A 147 9.47 -15.61 -8.60
C SER A 147 10.65 -16.50 -9.03
N LEU A 148 11.68 -15.92 -9.66
CA LEU A 148 12.79 -16.63 -10.29
C LEU A 148 13.55 -17.60 -9.36
N PRO A 149 13.82 -17.28 -8.08
CA PRO A 149 14.50 -18.19 -7.15
C PRO A 149 13.86 -19.58 -7.05
N HIS A 150 12.52 -19.68 -7.14
CA HIS A 150 11.84 -20.97 -7.10
C HIS A 150 12.26 -21.89 -8.26
N PHE A 151 12.43 -21.34 -9.46
CA PHE A 151 12.79 -22.11 -10.65
C PHE A 151 14.28 -22.45 -10.73
N LEU A 152 15.11 -21.70 -10.01
CA LEU A 152 16.55 -21.90 -9.96
C LEU A 152 17.01 -22.77 -8.78
N SER A 153 16.20 -22.87 -7.73
CA SER A 153 16.47 -23.73 -6.57
C SER A 153 15.96 -25.16 -6.82
N GLY A 154 16.58 -26.15 -6.16
CA GLY A 154 16.12 -27.54 -6.22
C GLY A 154 14.80 -27.75 -5.48
N ASN A 155 14.38 -29.01 -5.29
CA ASN A 155 13.16 -29.32 -4.52
C ASN A 155 13.35 -29.00 -3.02
N TYR A 156 12.25 -28.68 -2.33
CA TYR A 156 12.24 -28.45 -0.88
C TYR A 156 12.32 -29.78 -0.13
N LYS A 157 13.28 -29.86 0.81
CA LYS A 157 13.45 -30.98 1.74
C LYS A 157 13.26 -30.44 3.16
N TYR A 158 12.36 -31.03 3.94
CA TYR A 158 12.15 -30.67 5.35
C TYR A 158 12.85 -31.68 6.28
N VAL A 159 13.33 -31.21 7.43
CA VAL A 159 13.96 -32.07 8.46
C VAL A 159 12.98 -32.27 9.61
N THR A 160 12.63 -33.51 9.93
CA THR A 160 11.73 -33.86 11.04
C THR A 160 12.50 -34.01 12.35
N THR A 161 12.82 -32.90 13.01
CA THR A 161 13.15 -32.88 14.45
C THR A 161 11.86 -32.89 15.28
N GLN A 162 11.80 -33.77 16.29
CA GLN A 162 10.68 -33.89 17.24
C GLN A 162 11.03 -33.13 18.53
N ASN A 163 10.27 -32.09 18.88
CA ASN A 163 10.47 -31.27 20.09
C ASN A 163 9.58 -31.78 21.25
N VAL A 164 9.71 -33.05 21.61
CA VAL A 164 8.92 -33.71 22.66
C VAL A 164 9.76 -33.87 23.92
N CYS A 165 9.13 -33.90 25.11
CA CYS A 165 9.88 -34.26 26.31
C CYS A 165 10.32 -35.72 26.24
N THR A 166 11.60 -35.93 25.96
CA THR A 166 12.29 -37.22 26.11
C THR A 166 12.87 -37.31 27.50
N GLU A 167 12.35 -38.25 28.31
CA GLU A 167 13.01 -38.63 29.56
C GLU A 167 14.34 -39.30 29.21
N THR A 168 15.43 -38.81 29.80
CA THR A 168 16.75 -39.45 29.70
C THR A 168 16.73 -40.76 30.49
N SER A 169 16.26 -41.85 29.88
CA SER A 169 16.71 -43.17 30.31
C SER A 169 18.17 -43.30 29.91
N LEU A 170 19.06 -43.29 30.90
CA LEU A 170 20.49 -43.50 30.78
C LEU A 170 20.77 -44.93 30.27
N SER A 171 20.50 -45.20 29.00
CA SER A 171 20.82 -46.47 28.33
C SER A 171 21.83 -46.20 27.24
N ASN A 172 23.09 -46.47 27.57
CA ASN A 172 24.26 -46.76 26.73
C ASN A 172 24.38 -46.01 25.40
N GLY A 173 25.43 -45.20 25.34
CA GLY A 173 25.82 -44.41 24.19
C GLY A 173 25.95 -45.21 22.89
N THR A 174 24.99 -44.98 22.00
CA THR A 174 25.25 -44.75 20.58
C THR A 174 24.36 -43.59 20.18
N SER A 175 24.87 -42.38 20.40
CA SER A 175 24.33 -41.18 19.79
C SER A 175 24.30 -41.40 18.27
N VAL A 176 23.10 -41.65 17.74
CA VAL A 176 22.77 -41.58 16.31
C VAL A 176 22.79 -40.11 15.89
N LEU A 177 23.95 -39.48 16.05
CA LEU A 177 24.29 -38.16 15.55
C LEU A 177 25.49 -38.29 14.63
N HIS A 178 25.43 -39.26 13.72
CA HIS A 178 26.26 -39.21 12.53
C HIS A 178 25.44 -38.49 11.47
N CYS A 179 25.47 -37.16 11.57
CA CYS A 179 25.01 -36.25 10.53
C CYS A 179 25.58 -36.69 9.18
N ILE A 180 24.73 -36.65 8.16
CA ILE A 180 25.11 -36.71 6.75
C ILE A 180 25.96 -35.45 6.46
N MET A 181 27.24 -35.48 6.86
CA MET A 181 28.27 -34.58 6.38
C MET A 181 28.78 -35.18 5.07
N GLY A 182 28.14 -34.82 3.95
CA GLY A 182 28.46 -35.43 2.66
C GLY A 182 27.91 -34.76 1.42
N GLU A 183 27.07 -33.72 1.53
CA GLU A 183 26.84 -32.80 0.42
C GLU A 183 26.94 -31.39 0.97
N SER A 184 27.77 -30.56 0.35
CA SER A 184 27.74 -29.11 0.54
C SER A 184 26.30 -28.65 0.37
N VAL A 185 25.60 -28.37 1.47
CA VAL A 185 24.33 -27.65 1.44
C VAL A 185 24.70 -26.29 0.87
N LYS A 186 24.57 -26.12 -0.45
CA LYS A 186 24.71 -24.82 -1.09
C LYS A 186 23.73 -23.90 -0.36
N THR A 187 24.26 -22.91 0.34
CA THR A 187 23.46 -21.98 1.14
C THR A 187 22.52 -21.26 0.20
N LEU A 188 21.23 -21.63 0.23
CA LEU A 188 20.19 -21.04 -0.61
C LEU A 188 19.95 -19.56 -0.22
N SER A 189 20.48 -19.09 0.90
CA SER A 189 20.42 -17.70 1.34
C SER A 189 20.88 -16.70 0.27
N ASN A 190 21.83 -17.05 -0.62
CA ASN A 190 22.28 -16.16 -1.69
C ASN A 190 21.20 -15.76 -2.71
N TYR A 191 20.10 -16.51 -2.81
CA TYR A 191 18.97 -16.12 -3.66
C TYR A 191 18.25 -14.85 -3.18
N LYS A 192 18.54 -14.37 -1.96
CA LYS A 192 18.05 -13.08 -1.42
C LYS A 192 18.29 -11.88 -2.33
N TYR A 193 19.40 -11.86 -3.07
CA TYR A 193 19.70 -10.76 -3.99
C TYR A 193 18.71 -10.66 -5.16
N LEU A 194 18.11 -11.78 -5.59
CA LEU A 194 17.05 -11.76 -6.60
C LEU A 194 15.73 -11.21 -6.03
N PHE A 195 15.41 -11.53 -4.77
CA PHE A 195 14.27 -10.92 -4.08
C PHE A 195 14.47 -9.41 -3.89
N PHE A 196 15.67 -8.97 -3.51
CA PHE A 196 16.03 -7.55 -3.42
C PHE A 196 15.85 -6.86 -4.78
N LEU A 197 16.39 -7.45 -5.86
CA LEU A 197 16.26 -6.90 -7.20
C LEU A 197 14.79 -6.82 -7.65
N GLY A 198 13.99 -7.86 -7.40
CA GLY A 198 12.56 -7.87 -7.71
C GLY A 198 11.81 -6.74 -7.01
N GLN A 199 12.09 -6.50 -5.73
CA GLN A 199 11.47 -5.42 -4.95
C GLN A 199 11.95 -4.03 -5.34
N LEU A 200 13.23 -3.87 -5.69
CA LEU A 200 13.74 -2.63 -6.26
C LEU A 200 13.02 -2.30 -7.58
N LEU A 201 12.80 -3.29 -8.45
CA LEU A 201 12.03 -3.12 -9.69
C LEU A 201 10.56 -2.79 -9.42
N HIS A 202 9.91 -3.43 -8.44
CA HIS A 202 8.56 -3.07 -8.02
C HIS A 202 8.48 -1.60 -7.56
N GLY A 203 9.42 -1.13 -6.74
CA GLY A 203 9.43 0.27 -6.26
C GLY A 203 9.66 1.28 -7.38
N ALA A 204 10.65 1.02 -8.24
CA ALA A 204 10.90 1.86 -9.41
C ALA A 204 9.69 1.90 -10.37
N GLY A 205 9.04 0.76 -10.58
CA GLY A 205 7.88 0.62 -11.45
C GLY A 205 6.59 1.25 -10.90
N ALA A 206 6.39 1.21 -9.58
CA ALA A 206 5.23 1.80 -8.91
C ALA A 206 5.32 3.34 -8.78
N SER A 207 6.53 3.89 -8.75
CA SER A 207 6.80 5.34 -8.58
C SER A 207 5.93 6.28 -9.44
N PRO A 208 5.77 6.08 -10.77
CA PRO A 208 4.93 6.96 -11.60
C PRO A 208 3.43 6.83 -11.32
N LEU A 209 2.95 5.73 -10.72
CA LEU A 209 1.53 5.39 -10.66
C LEU A 209 0.71 6.39 -9.83
N TYR A 210 1.17 6.69 -8.61
CA TYR A 210 0.48 7.60 -7.70
C TYR A 210 0.86 9.07 -7.90
N THR A 211 1.99 9.34 -8.56
CA THR A 211 2.46 10.70 -8.84
C THR A 211 1.94 11.19 -10.19
N LEU A 212 2.34 10.54 -11.28
CA LEU A 212 1.96 10.89 -12.64
C LEU A 212 0.53 10.44 -12.98
N GLY A 213 0.05 9.34 -12.41
CA GLY A 213 -1.29 8.82 -12.68
C GLY A 213 -2.38 9.72 -12.10
N VAL A 214 -2.21 10.13 -10.84
CA VAL A 214 -3.12 11.06 -10.18
C VAL A 214 -3.08 12.42 -10.86
N THR A 215 -1.90 12.98 -11.14
CA THR A 215 -1.80 14.26 -11.85
C THR A 215 -2.38 14.18 -13.26
N TYR A 216 -2.22 13.07 -13.97
CA TYR A 216 -2.86 12.88 -15.27
C TYR A 216 -4.38 12.85 -15.18
N LEU A 217 -4.96 12.13 -14.21
CA LEU A 217 -6.42 12.16 -13.99
C LEU A 217 -6.89 13.57 -13.64
N ASP A 218 -6.15 14.25 -12.77
CA ASP A 218 -6.48 15.56 -12.25
C ASP A 218 -6.47 16.65 -13.34
N GLU A 219 -5.48 16.64 -14.23
CA GLU A 219 -5.34 17.58 -15.35
C GLU A 219 -6.33 17.34 -16.50
N ASN A 220 -6.79 16.10 -16.68
CA ASN A 220 -7.65 15.71 -17.82
C ASN A 220 -9.14 15.62 -17.47
N LEU A 221 -9.53 16.06 -16.28
CA LEU A 221 -10.91 16.03 -15.79
C LEU A 221 -11.33 17.40 -15.27
N SER A 222 -12.63 17.68 -15.37
CA SER A 222 -13.21 18.88 -14.76
C SER A 222 -13.01 18.88 -13.23
N VAL A 223 -12.92 20.06 -12.63
CA VAL A 223 -12.75 20.26 -11.18
C VAL A 223 -13.80 19.50 -10.36
N ARG A 224 -15.02 19.37 -10.89
CA ARG A 224 -16.13 18.68 -10.23
C ARG A 224 -16.04 17.15 -10.32
N THR A 225 -15.43 16.61 -11.37
CA THR A 225 -15.35 15.15 -11.60
C THR A 225 -14.04 14.54 -11.11
N ALA A 226 -12.96 15.31 -11.08
CA ALA A 226 -11.64 14.84 -10.68
C ALA A 226 -11.62 14.18 -9.29
N PRO A 227 -12.23 14.75 -8.22
CA PRO A 227 -12.20 14.14 -6.88
C PRO A 227 -12.82 12.74 -6.83
N VAL A 228 -13.89 12.51 -7.59
CA VAL A 228 -14.54 11.19 -7.65
C VAL A 228 -13.67 10.18 -8.39
N TYR A 229 -13.05 10.57 -9.50
CA TYR A 229 -12.19 9.67 -10.29
C TYR A 229 -10.92 9.31 -9.51
N ILE A 230 -10.31 10.28 -8.83
CA ILE A 230 -9.17 10.07 -7.95
C ILE A 230 -9.57 9.16 -6.77
N GLY A 231 -10.76 9.39 -6.19
CA GLY A 231 -11.32 8.53 -5.15
C GLY A 231 -11.51 7.07 -5.60
N ILE A 232 -12.05 6.84 -6.80
CA ILE A 232 -12.19 5.49 -7.39
C ILE A 232 -10.83 4.83 -7.57
N PHE A 233 -9.86 5.56 -8.13
CA PHE A 233 -8.51 5.04 -8.34
C PHE A 233 -7.85 4.57 -7.04
N TYR A 234 -7.83 5.42 -6.00
CA TYR A 234 -7.27 5.04 -4.70
C TYR A 234 -8.06 3.91 -4.02
N THR A 235 -9.38 3.88 -4.19
CA THR A 235 -10.22 2.79 -3.66
C THR A 235 -9.81 1.44 -4.26
N MET A 236 -9.59 1.40 -5.57
CA MET A 236 -9.15 0.16 -6.25
C MET A 236 -7.73 -0.25 -5.83
N SER A 237 -6.85 0.72 -5.55
CA SER A 237 -5.54 0.45 -4.94
C SER A 237 -5.63 -0.12 -3.51
N ILE A 238 -6.65 0.23 -2.72
CA ILE A 238 -6.89 -0.35 -1.39
C ILE A 238 -7.50 -1.76 -1.48
N ILE A 239 -8.30 -2.02 -2.52
CA ILE A 239 -8.88 -3.35 -2.77
C ILE A 239 -7.80 -4.35 -3.23
N GLY A 240 -6.77 -3.91 -3.95
CA GLY A 240 -5.66 -4.74 -4.42
C GLY A 240 -5.00 -5.62 -3.34
N PRO A 241 -4.50 -5.04 -2.22
CA PRO A 241 -3.90 -5.79 -1.12
C PRO A 241 -4.83 -6.86 -0.56
N ALA A 242 -6.13 -6.59 -0.45
CA ALA A 242 -7.11 -7.57 0.04
C ALA A 242 -7.18 -8.82 -0.85
N PHE A 243 -7.24 -8.61 -2.17
CA PHE A 243 -7.13 -9.73 -3.12
C PHE A 243 -5.77 -10.42 -3.02
N GLY A 244 -4.69 -9.68 -2.79
CA GLY A 244 -3.36 -10.26 -2.59
C GLY A 244 -3.27 -11.15 -1.35
N TYR A 245 -3.84 -10.72 -0.22
CA TYR A 245 -3.91 -11.53 1.00
C TYR A 245 -4.75 -12.79 0.80
N LEU A 246 -5.94 -12.66 0.20
CA LEU A 246 -6.85 -13.79 -0.03
C LEU A 246 -6.28 -14.81 -1.02
N LEU A 247 -5.86 -14.35 -2.21
CA LEU A 247 -5.29 -15.22 -3.24
C LEU A 247 -3.94 -15.76 -2.82
N GLY A 248 -3.09 -14.95 -2.20
CA GLY A 248 -1.78 -15.37 -1.68
C GLY A 248 -1.92 -16.45 -0.63
N GLY A 249 -2.82 -16.27 0.35
CA GLY A 249 -3.12 -17.28 1.35
C GLY A 249 -3.63 -18.57 0.72
N LYS A 250 -4.49 -18.48 -0.30
CA LYS A 250 -4.95 -19.65 -1.06
C LYS A 250 -3.86 -20.34 -1.85
N PHE A 251 -2.93 -19.60 -2.47
CA PHE A 251 -1.79 -20.20 -3.16
C PHE A 251 -0.83 -20.88 -2.19
N LEU A 252 -0.72 -20.37 -0.96
CA LEU A 252 0.05 -21.01 0.10
C LEU A 252 -0.60 -22.29 0.64
N ASP A 253 -1.88 -22.59 0.38
CA ASP A 253 -2.46 -23.90 0.75
C ASP A 253 -1.88 -25.05 -0.10
N TYR A 254 -1.33 -24.74 -1.28
CA TYR A 254 -0.69 -25.69 -2.17
C TYR A 254 0.80 -25.83 -1.85
N TYR A 255 1.33 -27.05 -1.91
CA TYR A 255 2.75 -27.31 -1.67
C TYR A 255 3.66 -26.63 -2.70
N VAL A 256 4.81 -26.12 -2.27
CA VAL A 256 5.73 -25.31 -3.09
C VAL A 256 6.18 -25.98 -4.41
N ASP A 257 6.38 -27.29 -4.40
CA ASP A 257 6.86 -28.08 -5.55
C ASP A 257 5.72 -28.81 -6.27
N ILE A 258 4.62 -28.10 -6.51
CA ILE A 258 3.44 -28.66 -7.20
C ILE A 258 3.85 -29.24 -8.56
N GLY A 259 3.45 -30.49 -8.83
CA GLY A 259 3.77 -31.20 -10.07
C GLY A 259 5.20 -31.75 -10.19
N ARG A 260 6.09 -31.50 -9.22
CA ARG A 260 7.43 -32.12 -9.15
C ARG A 260 7.54 -33.27 -8.15
N VAL A 261 6.64 -33.33 -7.18
CA VAL A 261 6.57 -34.35 -6.13
C VAL A 261 5.13 -34.83 -5.99
N ASP A 262 4.94 -36.12 -5.74
CA ASP A 262 3.61 -36.68 -5.48
C ASP A 262 3.11 -36.24 -4.10
N THR A 263 2.15 -35.33 -4.08
CA THR A 263 1.59 -34.75 -2.84
C THR A 263 0.85 -35.77 -1.97
N SER A 264 0.48 -36.94 -2.52
CA SER A 264 -0.12 -38.03 -1.75
C SER A 264 0.87 -38.73 -0.80
N SER A 265 2.17 -38.62 -1.09
CA SER A 265 3.25 -39.16 -0.24
C SER A 265 3.66 -38.22 0.90
N ILE A 266 3.17 -36.98 0.91
CA ILE A 266 3.49 -35.95 1.90
C ILE A 266 2.39 -35.94 2.96
N SER A 267 2.66 -36.45 4.15
CA SER A 267 1.71 -36.48 5.27
C SER A 267 1.47 -35.09 5.92
N MET A 268 2.08 -34.02 5.41
CA MET A 268 2.02 -32.66 5.98
C MET A 268 0.99 -31.77 5.28
N LYS A 269 0.01 -31.28 6.04
CA LYS A 269 -0.96 -30.25 5.62
C LYS A 269 -0.40 -28.82 5.85
N SER A 270 -1.02 -27.83 5.19
CA SER A 270 -0.70 -26.37 5.25
C SER A 270 -0.52 -25.78 6.67
N GLY A 271 -1.07 -26.43 7.71
CA GLY A 271 -0.93 -26.00 9.11
C GLY A 271 0.38 -26.39 9.81
N ASN A 272 1.25 -27.22 9.22
CA ASN A 272 2.51 -27.61 9.84
C ASN A 272 3.55 -26.47 9.73
N ALA A 273 4.26 -26.15 10.83
CA ALA A 273 5.31 -25.13 10.87
C ALA A 273 6.43 -25.34 9.81
N LYS A 274 6.62 -26.57 9.34
CA LYS A 274 7.62 -26.95 8.33
C LYS A 274 7.07 -26.96 6.90
N PHE A 275 5.79 -26.63 6.70
CA PHE A 275 5.18 -26.54 5.39
C PHE A 275 5.58 -25.24 4.68
N VAL A 276 5.94 -25.34 3.40
CA VAL A 276 6.20 -24.20 2.51
C VAL A 276 5.20 -24.26 1.36
N GLY A 277 4.40 -23.20 1.23
CA GLY A 277 3.38 -23.07 0.20
C GLY A 277 3.90 -22.53 -1.13
N ALA A 278 3.08 -22.60 -2.18
CA ALA A 278 3.40 -22.18 -3.54
C ALA A 278 3.37 -20.65 -3.72
N TRP A 279 4.27 -19.97 -3.00
CA TRP A 279 4.38 -18.51 -2.94
C TRP A 279 4.63 -17.82 -4.28
N TRP A 280 5.19 -18.51 -5.28
CA TRP A 280 5.61 -17.95 -6.56
C TRP A 280 4.48 -17.74 -7.56
N ILE A 281 3.35 -18.46 -7.43
CA ILE A 281 2.25 -18.46 -8.41
C ILE A 281 1.64 -17.07 -8.58
N GLY A 282 1.39 -16.39 -7.45
CA GLY A 282 0.78 -15.05 -7.45
C GLY A 282 1.61 -14.05 -8.26
N PHE A 283 2.93 -14.09 -8.12
CA PHE A 283 3.85 -13.19 -8.81
C PHE A 283 3.89 -13.41 -10.34
N LEU A 284 3.80 -14.65 -10.81
CA LEU A 284 3.74 -14.92 -12.25
C LEU A 284 2.45 -14.38 -12.88
N LEU A 285 1.31 -14.63 -12.23
CA LEU A 285 0.01 -14.17 -12.70
C LEU A 285 -0.07 -12.64 -12.68
N SER A 286 0.39 -12.00 -11.59
CA SER A 286 0.41 -10.55 -11.48
C SER A 286 1.41 -9.89 -12.43
N GLY A 287 2.55 -10.53 -12.67
CA GLY A 287 3.57 -10.07 -13.62
C GLY A 287 3.03 -10.03 -15.04
N LEU A 288 2.40 -11.12 -15.49
CA LEU A 288 1.75 -11.18 -16.79
C LEU A 288 0.61 -10.13 -16.89
N TYR A 289 -0.23 -10.06 -15.87
CA TYR A 289 -1.32 -9.09 -15.79
C TYR A 289 -0.83 -7.64 -15.90
N ALA A 290 0.24 -7.27 -15.17
CA ALA A 290 0.83 -5.94 -15.23
C ALA A 290 1.40 -5.61 -16.62
N ILE A 291 2.10 -6.56 -17.26
CA ILE A 291 2.60 -6.37 -18.64
C ILE A 291 1.44 -6.16 -19.62
N LEU A 292 0.36 -6.94 -19.52
CA LEU A 292 -0.81 -6.78 -20.38
C LEU A 292 -1.48 -5.41 -20.23
N ILE A 293 -1.54 -4.86 -19.01
CA ILE A 293 -2.09 -3.53 -18.74
C ILE A 293 -1.15 -2.40 -19.16
N SER A 294 0.16 -2.61 -19.11
CA SER A 294 1.16 -1.59 -19.47
C SER A 294 1.02 -1.13 -20.93
N LEU A 295 0.67 -2.06 -21.83
CA LEU A 295 0.55 -1.82 -23.26
C LEU A 295 -0.52 -0.76 -23.59
N PRO A 296 -1.80 -0.92 -23.20
CA PRO A 296 -2.83 0.07 -23.47
C PRO A 296 -2.56 1.42 -22.80
N ILE A 297 -1.95 1.46 -21.61
CA ILE A 297 -1.61 2.72 -20.92
C ILE A 297 -0.62 3.55 -21.76
N CYS A 298 0.42 2.91 -22.32
CA CYS A 298 1.40 3.59 -23.18
C CYS A 298 0.80 4.22 -24.45
N GLY A 299 -0.37 3.73 -24.90
CA GLY A 299 -1.07 4.21 -26.09
C GLY A 299 -1.84 5.52 -25.86
N PHE A 300 -2.02 5.97 -24.62
CA PHE A 300 -2.76 7.20 -24.34
C PHE A 300 -2.00 8.47 -24.74
N PRO A 301 -2.71 9.50 -25.22
CA PRO A 301 -2.10 10.76 -25.59
C PRO A 301 -1.65 11.57 -24.36
N ARG A 302 -0.78 12.57 -24.60
CA ARG A 302 -0.22 13.44 -23.55
C ARG A 302 -1.30 14.15 -22.75
N GLU A 303 -2.35 14.60 -23.43
CA GLU A 303 -3.50 15.32 -22.89
C GLU A 303 -4.74 14.74 -23.57
N LEU A 304 -5.89 14.76 -22.91
CA LEU A 304 -7.19 14.40 -23.47
C LEU A 304 -7.88 15.65 -24.02
N PRO A 305 -8.83 15.50 -24.96
CA PRO A 305 -9.63 16.64 -25.44
C PRO A 305 -10.26 17.41 -24.28
N GLY A 306 -10.11 18.73 -24.27
CA GLY A 306 -10.62 19.61 -23.21
C GLY A 306 -9.69 19.82 -22.00
N ALA A 307 -8.54 19.16 -21.91
CA ALA A 307 -7.60 19.30 -20.79
C ALA A 307 -7.14 20.76 -20.56
N THR A 308 -6.87 21.51 -21.64
CA THR A 308 -6.45 22.91 -21.55
C THR A 308 -7.49 23.78 -20.87
N LYS A 309 -8.78 23.57 -21.16
CA LYS A 309 -9.90 24.28 -20.54
C LYS A 309 -10.03 23.96 -19.05
N TYR A 310 -9.85 22.69 -18.66
CA TYR A 310 -9.92 22.30 -17.25
C TYR A 310 -8.76 22.85 -16.43
N ARG A 311 -7.56 22.94 -17.03
CA ARG A 311 -6.39 23.51 -16.39
C ARG A 311 -6.54 25.01 -16.13
N THR A 312 -7.02 25.77 -17.10
CA THR A 312 -7.24 27.22 -16.94
C THR A 312 -8.32 27.51 -15.91
N GLU A 313 -9.41 26.73 -15.86
CA GLU A 313 -10.46 26.85 -14.84
C GLU A 313 -9.90 26.69 -13.41
N ARG A 314 -8.97 25.75 -13.22
CA ARG A 314 -8.30 25.50 -11.92
C ARG A 314 -7.36 26.60 -11.50
N GLU A 315 -6.55 27.08 -12.44
CA GLU A 315 -5.64 28.20 -12.20
C GLU A 315 -6.45 29.45 -11.79
N ALA A 316 -7.57 29.71 -12.48
CA ALA A 316 -8.49 30.78 -12.15
C ALA A 316 -9.06 30.65 -10.71
N GLU A 317 -9.46 29.45 -10.25
CA GLU A 317 -9.94 29.25 -8.86
C GLU A 317 -8.90 29.60 -7.79
N VAL A 318 -7.61 29.37 -8.07
CA VAL A 318 -6.51 29.63 -7.13
C VAL A 318 -6.14 31.12 -7.13
N TYR A 319 -6.07 31.76 -8.30
CA TYR A 319 -5.62 33.15 -8.43
C TYR A 319 -6.72 34.19 -8.18
N HIS A 320 -7.99 33.91 -8.54
CA HIS A 320 -9.10 34.82 -8.23
C HIS A 320 -9.35 34.97 -6.71
N GLN A 321 -8.84 34.07 -5.88
CA GLN A 321 -8.90 34.25 -4.43
C GLN A 321 -7.91 35.30 -3.90
N LYS A 322 -6.90 35.68 -4.69
CA LYS A 322 -5.84 36.58 -4.25
C LYS A 322 -6.10 38.04 -4.65
N ASN A 323 -6.69 38.29 -5.83
CA ASN A 323 -7.15 39.61 -6.28
C ASN A 323 -8.55 39.51 -6.90
N ASN A 324 -9.46 40.41 -6.54
CA ASN A 324 -10.75 40.66 -7.24
C ASN A 324 -10.52 41.31 -8.64
N GLU A 325 -9.47 40.91 -9.35
CA GLU A 325 -9.19 41.35 -10.71
C GLU A 325 -9.49 40.19 -11.66
N GLU A 326 -10.14 40.53 -12.76
CA GLU A 326 -10.53 39.60 -13.82
C GLU A 326 -9.25 39.00 -14.44
N TRP A 327 -9.05 37.69 -14.26
CA TRP A 327 -7.92 36.96 -14.84
C TRP A 327 -8.08 36.95 -16.37
N SER A 328 -7.19 37.66 -17.06
CA SER A 328 -7.12 37.66 -18.52
C SER A 328 -6.06 36.64 -18.98
N PRO A 329 -6.41 35.67 -19.86
CA PRO A 329 -5.47 34.66 -20.35
C PRO A 329 -4.28 35.24 -21.12
N ASN A 330 -4.34 36.50 -21.55
CA ASN A 330 -3.27 37.18 -22.30
C ASN A 330 -2.12 37.70 -21.41
N ASN A 331 -2.29 37.74 -20.09
CA ASN A 331 -1.23 38.13 -19.15
C ASN A 331 -0.37 36.95 -18.69
N ALA A 332 -0.70 35.72 -19.12
CA ALA A 332 0.20 34.58 -19.07
C ALA A 332 1.17 34.62 -20.27
N SER A 333 1.77 35.77 -20.51
CA SER A 333 2.92 35.89 -21.41
C SER A 333 4.06 35.06 -20.84
N THR A 334 4.30 33.87 -21.41
CA THR A 334 5.63 33.35 -21.80
C THR A 334 6.80 33.46 -20.82
N ASP A 335 6.56 33.62 -19.52
CA ASP A 335 7.57 33.50 -18.47
C ASP A 335 7.42 32.14 -17.77
N SER A 336 7.43 31.07 -18.56
CA SER A 336 8.12 29.88 -18.06
C SER A 336 9.60 30.26 -18.07
N PRO A 337 10.25 30.53 -16.91
CA PRO A 337 11.69 30.71 -16.92
C PRO A 337 12.24 29.48 -17.64
N ASN A 338 13.13 29.70 -18.60
CA ASN A 338 13.93 28.65 -19.22
C ASN A 338 14.71 27.95 -18.10
N LEU A 339 14.03 27.09 -17.36
CA LEU A 339 14.54 26.38 -16.22
C LEU A 339 15.42 25.33 -16.86
N LYS A 340 16.71 25.66 -16.97
CA LYS A 340 17.75 24.82 -17.58
C LYS A 340 17.49 23.39 -17.15
N MET A 341 17.04 22.56 -18.09
CA MET A 341 16.61 21.19 -17.85
C MET A 341 17.78 20.44 -17.19
N GLY A 342 17.68 20.13 -15.89
CA GLY A 342 18.78 19.50 -15.17
C GLY A 342 18.61 19.50 -13.64
N TRP A 343 19.54 18.86 -12.95
CA TRP A 343 19.48 18.67 -11.49
C TRP A 343 19.34 19.96 -10.68
N LYS A 344 19.94 21.07 -11.12
CA LYS A 344 19.80 22.38 -10.45
C LYS A 344 18.36 22.90 -10.45
N ALA A 345 17.59 22.59 -11.49
CA ALA A 345 16.17 22.92 -11.57
C ALA A 345 15.36 22.13 -10.54
N ILE A 346 15.63 20.82 -10.42
CA ILE A 346 15.00 19.94 -9.43
C ILE A 346 15.27 20.47 -8.02
N LEU A 347 16.54 20.77 -7.69
CA LEU A 347 16.93 21.33 -6.40
C LEU A 347 16.24 22.67 -6.10
N SER A 348 16.11 23.54 -7.10
CA SER A 348 15.40 24.82 -6.96
C SER A 348 13.90 24.62 -6.68
N SER A 349 13.24 23.76 -7.45
CA SER A 349 11.83 23.42 -7.24
C SER A 349 11.59 22.77 -5.87
N LEU A 350 12.46 21.84 -5.46
CA LEU A 350 12.41 21.24 -4.13
C LEU A 350 12.53 22.30 -3.04
N LYS A 351 13.50 23.22 -3.16
CA LYS A 351 13.69 24.31 -2.19
C LYS A 351 12.42 25.15 -2.06
N ILE A 352 11.81 25.56 -3.18
CA ILE A 352 10.56 26.35 -3.19
C ILE A 352 9.43 25.60 -2.48
N LEU A 353 9.25 24.30 -2.77
CA LEU A 353 8.22 23.47 -2.12
C LEU A 353 8.48 23.30 -0.62
N THR A 354 9.72 22.96 -0.24
CA THR A 354 10.08 22.71 1.17
C THR A 354 10.08 23.98 2.01
N SER A 355 10.30 25.15 1.41
CA SER A 355 10.21 26.44 2.10
C SER A 355 8.75 26.92 2.26
N ASN A 356 7.76 26.26 1.65
CA ASN A 356 6.36 26.61 1.84
C ASN A 356 5.79 25.88 3.08
N PRO A 357 5.49 26.61 4.19
CA PRO A 357 5.05 25.99 5.43
C PRO A 357 3.70 25.26 5.27
N THR A 358 2.79 25.77 4.44
CA THR A 358 1.48 25.13 4.20
C THR A 358 1.66 23.77 3.55
N PHE A 359 2.54 23.68 2.55
CA PHE A 359 2.85 22.42 1.88
C PHE A 359 3.49 21.42 2.86
N MET A 360 4.43 21.86 3.69
CA MET A 360 5.09 21.00 4.67
C MET A 360 4.13 20.46 5.74
N PHE A 361 3.23 21.30 6.28
CA PHE A 361 2.23 20.84 7.25
C PHE A 361 1.22 19.86 6.65
N LEU A 362 0.80 20.05 5.39
CA LEU A 362 -0.07 19.08 4.70
C LEU A 362 0.64 17.74 4.49
N ASN A 363 1.93 17.73 4.12
CA ASN A 363 2.70 16.49 4.01
C ASN A 363 2.91 15.82 5.37
N LEU A 364 3.17 16.59 6.43
CA LEU A 364 3.30 16.06 7.78
C LEU A 364 1.99 15.39 8.23
N SER A 365 0.84 16.02 7.98
CA SER A 365 -0.47 15.43 8.25
C SER A 365 -0.67 14.11 7.51
N ALA A 366 -0.40 14.08 6.20
CA ALA A 366 -0.52 12.87 5.39
C ALA A 366 0.44 11.76 5.84
N ALA A 367 1.66 12.11 6.26
CA ALA A 367 2.62 11.17 6.82
C ALA A 367 2.14 10.58 8.15
N CYS A 368 1.61 11.40 9.06
CA CYS A 368 1.02 10.94 10.32
C CYS A 368 -0.17 9.99 10.08
N GLU A 369 -1.07 10.33 9.16
CA GLU A 369 -2.18 9.44 8.75
C GLU A 369 -1.68 8.12 8.17
N SER A 370 -0.64 8.16 7.34
CA SER A 370 -0.02 6.96 6.74
C SER A 370 0.62 6.05 7.79
N ILE A 371 1.26 6.63 8.83
CA ILE A 371 1.83 5.86 9.96
C ILE A 371 0.73 5.13 10.72
N ILE A 372 -0.38 5.80 11.01
CA ILE A 372 -1.53 5.18 11.70
C ILE A 372 -2.09 4.02 10.86
N LEU A 373 -2.30 4.25 9.56
CA LEU A 373 -2.82 3.22 8.66
C LEU A 373 -1.87 2.02 8.54
N SER A 374 -0.58 2.25 8.38
CA SER A 374 0.43 1.20 8.27
C SER A 374 0.57 0.39 9.56
N GLY A 375 0.61 1.06 10.72
CA GLY A 375 0.64 0.41 12.02
C GLY A 375 -0.61 -0.43 12.27
N PHE A 376 -1.80 0.12 11.99
CA PHE A 376 -3.04 -0.63 12.14
C PHE A 376 -3.11 -1.84 11.20
N ALA A 377 -2.80 -1.67 9.91
CA ALA A 377 -2.83 -2.76 8.94
C ALA A 377 -1.87 -3.91 9.32
N THR A 378 -0.70 -3.58 9.86
CA THR A 378 0.34 -4.57 10.22
C THR A 378 0.03 -5.29 11.53
N PHE A 379 -0.43 -4.56 12.55
CA PHE A 379 -0.58 -5.11 13.91
C PHE A 379 -2.01 -5.53 14.25
N ALA A 380 -3.04 -5.06 13.54
CA ALA A 380 -4.42 -5.46 13.83
C ALA A 380 -4.66 -6.97 13.71
N PRO A 381 -4.14 -7.71 12.69
CA PRO A 381 -4.34 -9.15 12.62
C PRO A 381 -3.70 -9.88 13.81
N LYS A 382 -2.48 -9.47 14.19
CA LYS A 382 -1.76 -10.02 15.35
C LYS A 382 -2.47 -9.72 16.67
N PHE A 383 -3.03 -8.51 16.79
CA PHE A 383 -3.83 -8.13 17.94
C PHE A 383 -5.07 -9.01 18.06
N ILE A 384 -5.82 -9.21 16.96
CA ILE A 384 -7.02 -10.05 16.95
C ILE A 384 -6.67 -11.52 17.22
N GLU A 385 -5.59 -12.03 16.62
CA GLU A 385 -5.07 -13.39 16.87
C GLU A 385 -4.74 -13.60 18.35
N SER A 386 -3.98 -12.68 18.95
CA SER A 386 -3.59 -12.76 20.36
C SER A 386 -4.79 -12.59 21.31
N GLN A 387 -5.66 -11.62 21.02
CA GLN A 387 -6.74 -11.24 21.92
C GLN A 387 -7.94 -12.20 21.87
N PHE A 388 -8.24 -12.76 20.70
CA PHE A 388 -9.40 -13.64 20.49
C PHE A 388 -9.01 -15.10 20.23
N SER A 389 -7.72 -15.43 20.29
CA SER A 389 -7.19 -16.79 20.07
C SER A 389 -7.65 -17.40 18.74
N LEU A 390 -7.79 -16.56 17.71
CA LEU A 390 -8.18 -16.94 16.36
C LEU A 390 -6.94 -17.27 15.53
N SER A 391 -7.05 -18.19 14.57
CA SER A 391 -5.94 -18.47 13.66
C SER A 391 -5.54 -17.23 12.86
N ALA A 392 -4.25 -17.08 12.54
CA ALA A 392 -3.72 -15.98 11.73
C ALA A 392 -4.53 -15.73 10.44
N SER A 393 -5.01 -16.80 9.80
CA SER A 393 -5.84 -16.72 8.60
C SER A 393 -7.22 -16.10 8.85
N VAL A 394 -7.91 -16.47 9.94
CA VAL A 394 -9.24 -15.94 10.28
C VAL A 394 -9.11 -14.48 10.75
N SER A 395 -8.10 -14.18 11.56
CA SER A 395 -7.81 -12.82 12.03
C SER A 395 -7.53 -11.87 10.87
N ALA A 396 -6.70 -12.28 9.91
CA ALA A 396 -6.43 -11.48 8.70
C ALA A 396 -7.70 -11.24 7.86
N VAL A 397 -8.58 -12.24 7.74
CA VAL A 397 -9.87 -12.10 7.04
C VAL A 397 -10.78 -11.09 7.73
N TYR A 398 -10.90 -11.13 9.06
CA TYR A 398 -11.70 -10.14 9.81
C TYR A 398 -11.16 -8.71 9.67
N VAL A 399 -9.84 -8.52 9.78
CA VAL A 399 -9.24 -7.21 9.53
C VAL A 399 -9.50 -6.78 8.09
N GLY A 400 -9.40 -7.68 7.11
CA GLY A 400 -9.75 -7.39 5.71
C GLY A 400 -11.20 -6.93 5.54
N TYR A 401 -12.16 -7.61 6.17
CA TYR A 401 -13.57 -7.23 6.13
C TYR A 401 -13.87 -5.88 6.78
N ALA A 402 -13.10 -5.48 7.80
CA ALA A 402 -13.25 -4.17 8.41
C ALA A 402 -12.53 -3.06 7.63
N LEU A 403 -11.26 -3.30 7.26
CA LEU A 403 -10.37 -2.29 6.72
C LEU A 403 -10.67 -1.94 5.26
N VAL A 404 -11.08 -2.91 4.43
CA VAL A 404 -11.33 -2.67 3.01
C VAL A 404 -12.56 -1.78 2.78
N PRO A 405 -13.72 -2.05 3.41
CA PRO A 405 -14.86 -1.15 3.32
C PRO A 405 -14.60 0.20 4.01
N ALA A 406 -13.91 0.22 5.15
CA ALA A 406 -13.60 1.47 5.84
C ALA A 406 -12.64 2.36 5.04
N GLY A 407 -11.51 1.82 4.58
CA GLY A 407 -10.50 2.54 3.80
C GLY A 407 -10.96 2.88 2.38
N GLY A 408 -11.43 1.86 1.65
CA GLY A 408 -11.90 2.03 0.27
C GLY A 408 -13.21 2.81 0.20
N GLY A 409 -14.19 2.46 1.03
CA GLY A 409 -15.46 3.18 1.11
C GLY A 409 -15.29 4.61 1.62
N GLY A 410 -14.44 4.83 2.63
CA GLY A 410 -14.12 6.18 3.13
C GLY A 410 -13.45 7.06 2.07
N THR A 411 -12.50 6.51 1.32
CA THR A 411 -11.80 7.24 0.24
C THR A 411 -12.74 7.58 -0.91
N PHE A 412 -13.57 6.63 -1.35
CA PHE A 412 -14.59 6.87 -2.36
C PHE A 412 -15.62 7.92 -1.89
N LEU A 413 -16.13 7.77 -0.66
CA LEU A 413 -17.08 8.70 -0.06
C LEU A 413 -16.49 10.10 0.06
N GLY A 414 -15.23 10.24 0.45
CA GLY A 414 -14.53 11.53 0.49
C GLY A 414 -14.54 12.24 -0.87
N GLY A 415 -14.22 11.52 -1.95
CA GLY A 415 -14.29 12.05 -3.31
C GLY A 415 -15.70 12.46 -3.75
N VAL A 416 -16.71 11.66 -3.37
CA VAL A 416 -18.13 11.95 -3.64
C VAL A 416 -18.61 13.17 -2.86
N LEU A 417 -18.27 13.28 -1.57
CA LEU A 417 -18.64 14.41 -0.71
C LEU A 417 -18.07 15.72 -1.24
N VAL A 418 -16.79 15.74 -1.64
CA VAL A 418 -16.17 16.92 -2.24
C VAL A 418 -16.94 17.38 -3.48
N ARG A 419 -17.36 16.45 -4.35
CA ARG A 419 -18.16 16.75 -5.53
C ARG A 419 -19.58 17.23 -5.19
N MET A 420 -20.28 16.51 -4.32
CA MET A 420 -21.68 16.79 -3.97
C MET A 420 -21.83 18.14 -3.27
N LEU A 421 -20.95 18.41 -2.31
CA LEU A 421 -20.95 19.65 -1.53
C LEU A 421 -20.24 20.80 -2.25
N LYS A 422 -19.67 20.55 -3.44
CA LYS A 422 -18.90 21.53 -4.23
C LYS A 422 -17.83 22.23 -3.39
N LEU A 423 -17.09 21.45 -2.60
CA LEU A 423 -16.13 21.98 -1.64
C LEU A 423 -14.94 22.58 -2.36
N LYS A 424 -14.66 23.85 -2.06
CA LYS A 424 -13.38 24.49 -2.39
C LYS A 424 -12.31 24.07 -1.38
N VAL A 425 -11.04 24.36 -1.65
CA VAL A 425 -9.88 24.00 -0.80
C VAL A 425 -10.12 24.27 0.69
N ARG A 426 -10.64 25.45 1.05
CA ARG A 426 -10.97 25.79 2.46
C ARG A 426 -12.03 24.87 3.08
N GLY A 427 -13.04 24.48 2.30
CA GLY A 427 -14.08 23.55 2.73
C GLY A 427 -13.53 22.13 2.94
N ILE A 428 -12.65 21.68 2.04
CA ILE A 428 -11.96 20.38 2.15
C ILE A 428 -11.15 20.32 3.44
N ILE A 429 -10.33 21.33 3.73
CA ILE A 429 -9.52 21.39 4.95
C ILE A 429 -10.39 21.37 6.21
N ARG A 430 -11.51 22.12 6.24
CA ARG A 430 -12.45 22.10 7.38
C ARG A 430 -13.09 20.73 7.59
N MET A 431 -13.44 20.05 6.50
CA MET A 431 -13.97 18.69 6.56
C MET A 431 -12.93 17.70 7.12
N CYS A 432 -11.68 17.78 6.65
CA CYS A 432 -10.57 16.97 7.18
C CYS A 432 -10.39 17.21 8.69
N LEU A 433 -10.31 18.46 9.14
CA LEU A 433 -10.18 18.79 10.57
C LEU A 433 -11.34 18.23 11.41
N GLY A 434 -12.58 18.31 10.91
CA GLY A 434 -13.74 17.73 11.57
C GLY A 434 -13.62 16.21 11.71
N LEU A 435 -13.26 15.51 10.63
CA LEU A 435 -13.08 14.05 10.64
C LEU A 435 -11.92 13.62 11.55
N SER A 436 -10.78 14.32 11.53
CA SER A 436 -9.65 14.03 12.41
C SER A 436 -10.02 14.23 13.89
N THR A 437 -10.86 15.22 14.21
CA THR A 437 -11.35 15.43 15.58
C THR A 437 -12.25 14.29 16.04
N VAL A 438 -13.16 13.81 15.17
CA VAL A 438 -14.00 12.65 15.46
C VAL A 438 -13.15 11.39 15.68
N LEU A 439 -12.14 11.16 14.83
CA LEU A 439 -11.20 10.04 14.99
C LEU A 439 -10.47 10.11 16.33
N LEU A 440 -10.00 11.29 16.75
CA LEU A 440 -9.35 11.47 18.06
C LEU A 440 -10.26 11.06 19.22
N VAL A 441 -11.55 11.41 19.17
CA VAL A 441 -12.52 11.02 20.21
C VAL A 441 -12.76 9.50 20.19
N LEU A 442 -12.84 8.88 19.01
CA LEU A 442 -13.03 7.43 18.88
C LEU A 442 -11.84 6.61 19.40
N MET A 443 -10.63 7.16 19.40
CA MET A 443 -9.43 6.50 19.98
C MET A 443 -9.56 6.18 21.47
N LEU A 444 -10.54 6.78 22.18
CA LEU A 444 -10.86 6.41 23.58
C LEU A 444 -11.29 4.95 23.73
N ILE A 445 -11.64 4.25 22.64
CA ILE A 445 -11.96 2.82 22.66
C ILE A 445 -10.80 1.97 23.22
N PHE A 446 -9.55 2.41 23.08
CA PHE A 446 -8.39 1.71 23.65
C PHE A 446 -8.29 1.79 25.18
N LEU A 447 -9.17 2.56 25.84
CA LEU A 447 -9.32 2.53 27.30
C LEU A 447 -10.11 1.31 27.78
N LEU A 448 -10.81 0.61 26.89
CA LEU A 448 -11.51 -0.64 27.21
C LEU A 448 -10.49 -1.75 27.45
N ARG A 449 -10.58 -2.41 28.60
CA ARG A 449 -9.72 -3.53 28.98
C ARG A 449 -10.44 -4.85 28.78
N CYS A 450 -9.76 -5.83 28.20
CA CYS A 450 -10.18 -7.22 28.22
C CYS A 450 -9.33 -8.01 29.23
N GLN A 451 -9.87 -9.12 29.72
CA GLN A 451 -9.14 -10.02 30.60
C GLN A 451 -8.06 -10.77 29.78
N ASN A 452 -6.86 -10.94 30.34
CA ASN A 452 -5.77 -11.65 29.66
C ASN A 452 -6.06 -13.16 29.60
N ASN A 453 -5.69 -13.81 28.50
CA ASN A 453 -5.76 -15.29 28.35
C ASN A 453 -4.82 -15.97 29.35
N SER A 454 -5.20 -17.14 29.89
CA SER A 454 -4.40 -17.88 30.87
C SER A 454 -3.18 -18.55 30.22
N PHE A 455 -2.01 -17.96 30.45
CA PHE A 455 -0.69 -18.43 30.06
C PHE A 455 0.05 -19.01 31.27
N VAL A 456 0.20 -20.32 31.28
CA VAL A 456 0.77 -21.06 32.40
C VAL A 456 2.27 -20.78 32.52
N GLY A 457 2.73 -20.46 33.74
CA GLY A 457 4.11 -20.04 34.02
C GLY A 457 4.39 -18.55 33.79
N ILE A 458 3.44 -17.81 33.21
CA ILE A 458 3.56 -16.36 33.01
C ILE A 458 2.52 -15.62 33.86
N ASN A 459 1.23 -15.86 33.64
CA ASN A 459 0.15 -15.17 34.36
C ASN A 459 -0.74 -16.11 35.20
N VAL A 460 -0.61 -17.43 35.05
CA VAL A 460 -1.26 -18.46 35.87
C VAL A 460 -0.21 -19.49 36.31
N PRO A 461 -0.25 -20.00 37.56
CA PRO A 461 0.68 -21.05 38.01
C PRO A 461 0.43 -22.41 37.35
N TYR A 462 1.47 -23.26 37.28
CA TYR A 462 1.39 -24.64 36.75
C TYR A 462 0.52 -25.60 37.57
N SER A 463 0.19 -25.26 38.82
CA SER A 463 -0.69 -26.09 39.65
C SER A 463 -1.62 -25.23 40.51
N VAL A 464 -2.91 -25.58 40.53
CA VAL A 464 -3.92 -24.98 41.40
C VAL A 464 -3.93 -25.64 42.79
N ASN A 465 -3.38 -26.86 42.91
CA ASN A 465 -3.65 -27.77 44.03
C ASN A 465 -2.46 -28.12 44.95
N ARG A 466 -1.39 -27.34 45.00
CA ARG A 466 -0.38 -27.49 46.06
C ARG A 466 0.05 -26.15 46.63
N SER A 467 -0.49 -25.86 47.82
CA SER A 467 -0.12 -24.77 48.70
C SER A 467 1.33 -24.95 49.17
N SER A 468 2.34 -24.48 48.43
CA SER A 468 3.71 -24.28 49.00
C SER A 468 4.82 -23.68 48.11
N SER A 469 4.60 -23.23 46.88
CA SER A 469 5.64 -22.48 46.16
C SER A 469 5.25 -21.01 45.93
N PRO A 470 6.13 -20.03 46.21
CA PRO A 470 5.86 -18.65 45.87
C PRO A 470 5.70 -18.55 44.35
N PHE A 471 4.55 -18.06 43.91
CA PHE A 471 4.29 -17.79 42.50
C PHE A 471 5.30 -16.75 42.00
N VAL A 472 6.32 -17.21 41.26
CA VAL A 472 7.27 -16.35 40.57
C VAL A 472 6.78 -16.17 39.13
N ILE A 473 6.33 -14.96 38.83
CA ILE A 473 5.94 -14.54 37.48
C ILE A 473 7.12 -14.79 36.53
N GLY A 474 6.87 -15.51 35.42
CA GLY A 474 7.86 -15.77 34.38
C GLY A 474 8.73 -17.02 34.59
N ASN A 475 8.42 -17.89 35.55
CA ASN A 475 9.08 -19.19 35.67
C ASN A 475 8.32 -20.26 34.86
N LEU A 476 8.93 -20.73 33.77
CA LEU A 476 8.38 -21.77 32.90
C LEU A 476 8.60 -23.19 33.43
N LYS A 477 9.39 -23.39 34.50
CA LYS A 477 9.69 -24.72 35.06
C LYS A 477 8.70 -25.12 36.15
N ALA A 478 8.29 -26.39 36.13
CA ALA A 478 7.40 -27.04 37.08
C ALA A 478 7.74 -28.53 37.21
N ASP A 479 7.17 -29.23 38.20
CA ASP A 479 7.41 -30.66 38.43
C ASP A 479 7.11 -31.52 37.18
N CYS A 480 6.18 -31.09 36.32
CA CYS A 480 5.83 -31.84 35.10
C CYS A 480 6.88 -31.75 33.98
N ASN A 481 7.79 -30.78 34.04
CA ASN A 481 8.81 -30.53 33.03
C ASN A 481 10.23 -30.48 33.61
N SER A 482 10.40 -30.81 34.90
CA SER A 482 11.69 -30.80 35.60
C SER A 482 12.69 -31.78 34.98
N ASP A 483 12.17 -32.91 34.51
CA ASP A 483 12.96 -33.99 33.90
C ASP A 483 13.10 -33.82 32.38
N CYS A 484 12.54 -32.74 31.84
CA CYS A 484 12.62 -32.38 30.43
C CYS A 484 13.72 -31.31 30.23
N HIS A 485 14.71 -31.59 29.40
CA HIS A 485 15.73 -30.61 29.01
C HIS A 485 15.18 -29.63 27.94
N CYS A 486 14.16 -28.84 28.31
CA CYS A 486 13.50 -27.93 27.38
C CYS A 486 14.38 -26.73 27.00
N SER A 487 14.37 -26.38 25.71
CA SER A 487 14.99 -25.17 25.16
C SER A 487 14.13 -23.95 25.48
N ASN A 488 14.75 -22.89 26.00
CA ASN A 488 14.08 -21.59 26.20
C ASN A 488 13.94 -20.79 24.89
N GLU A 489 14.60 -21.21 23.81
CA GLU A 489 14.66 -20.48 22.54
C GLU A 489 13.55 -20.93 21.58
N ASP A 490 13.08 -22.17 21.72
CA ASP A 490 12.09 -22.78 20.83
C ASP A 490 10.66 -22.55 21.36
N TYR A 491 10.03 -21.47 20.89
CA TYR A 491 8.63 -21.16 21.17
C TYR A 491 7.69 -21.92 20.21
N ASP A 492 6.87 -22.82 20.75
CA ASP A 492 5.91 -23.63 19.98
C ASP A 492 4.61 -23.80 20.80
N PRO A 493 3.78 -22.75 20.91
CA PRO A 493 2.72 -22.70 21.90
C PRO A 493 1.63 -23.75 21.64
N ILE A 494 1.21 -24.42 22.71
CA ILE A 494 0.09 -25.36 22.67
C ILE A 494 -1.02 -24.95 23.62
N CYS A 495 -2.27 -25.25 23.24
CA CYS A 495 -3.44 -25.01 24.06
C CYS A 495 -3.90 -26.34 24.69
N SER A 496 -4.16 -26.32 26.00
CA SER A 496 -4.81 -27.44 26.69
C SER A 496 -6.33 -27.37 26.50
N ASN A 497 -7.03 -28.48 26.76
CA ASN A 497 -8.48 -28.56 26.71
C ASN A 497 -9.18 -27.53 27.64
N ASP A 498 -8.49 -27.08 28.69
CA ASP A 498 -8.99 -26.05 29.63
C ASP A 498 -8.79 -24.61 29.12
N GLY A 499 -8.35 -24.43 27.87
CA GLY A 499 -8.13 -23.12 27.25
C GLY A 499 -6.86 -22.40 27.70
N SER A 500 -6.01 -23.06 28.49
CA SER A 500 -4.73 -22.50 28.96
C SER A 500 -3.59 -22.78 27.98
N ILE A 501 -2.71 -21.79 27.80
CA ILE A 501 -1.60 -21.80 26.82
C ILE A 501 -0.28 -22.10 27.54
N TYR A 502 0.54 -22.97 26.94
CA TYR A 502 1.90 -23.32 27.38
C TYR A 502 2.95 -22.86 26.36
N PHE A 503 4.19 -22.60 26.82
CA PHE A 503 5.28 -22.09 25.97
C PHE A 503 5.72 -23.05 24.86
N SER A 504 5.81 -24.35 25.17
CA SER A 504 6.10 -25.40 24.19
C SER A 504 5.53 -26.75 24.64
N PRO A 505 5.44 -27.77 23.74
CA PRO A 505 5.03 -29.12 24.14
C PRO A 505 5.94 -29.71 25.22
N CYS A 506 7.22 -29.33 25.22
CA CYS A 506 8.19 -29.73 26.23
C CYS A 506 7.86 -29.11 27.60
N TYR A 507 7.59 -27.80 27.67
CA TYR A 507 7.22 -27.15 28.93
C TYR A 507 5.87 -27.62 29.47
N ALA A 508 4.97 -28.09 28.60
CA ALA A 508 3.73 -28.75 29.00
C ALA A 508 3.93 -30.19 29.52
N GLY A 509 5.16 -30.74 29.46
CA GLY A 509 5.48 -32.09 29.94
C GLY A 509 4.91 -33.19 29.05
N CYS A 510 4.75 -32.92 27.75
CA CYS A 510 4.13 -33.86 26.83
C CYS A 510 5.14 -34.90 26.30
N LYS A 511 4.77 -36.18 26.37
CA LYS A 511 5.63 -37.32 26.03
C LYS A 511 5.41 -37.89 24.62
N THR A 512 4.27 -37.61 23.99
CA THR A 512 3.90 -38.15 22.68
C THR A 512 3.14 -37.14 21.84
N ILE A 513 3.53 -36.97 20.57
CA ILE A 513 2.75 -36.25 19.56
C ILE A 513 1.94 -37.27 18.77
N ILE A 514 0.63 -37.06 18.63
CA ILE A 514 -0.21 -37.83 17.71
C ILE A 514 -0.63 -36.88 16.60
N ASP A 515 -0.32 -37.23 15.35
CA ASP A 515 -0.79 -36.50 14.18
C ASP A 515 -2.32 -36.67 14.08
N GLY A 516 -3.05 -35.66 14.57
CA GLY A 516 -4.50 -35.63 14.53
C GLY A 516 -5.00 -35.38 13.10
N TYR A 517 -5.94 -36.20 12.64
CA TYR A 517 -6.60 -36.04 11.33
C TYR A 517 -7.51 -34.80 11.23
N THR A 518 -7.71 -34.05 12.31
CA THR A 518 -8.57 -32.86 12.42
C THR A 518 -7.76 -31.55 12.36
N LYS A 519 -8.42 -30.43 12.04
CA LYS A 519 -7.88 -29.12 11.64
C LYS A 519 -6.85 -28.43 12.56
N ASP A 520 -6.50 -29.01 13.71
CA ASP A 520 -5.54 -28.45 14.66
C ASP A 520 -4.21 -29.22 14.54
N PRO A 521 -3.08 -28.54 14.28
CA PRO A 521 -1.90 -29.19 13.73
C PRO A 521 -1.20 -30.20 14.65
N TYR A 522 -1.51 -30.26 15.95
CA TYR A 522 -1.00 -31.30 16.86
C TYR A 522 -2.00 -31.60 17.97
N LEU A 523 -2.51 -32.84 18.04
CA LEU A 523 -3.22 -33.31 19.22
C LEU A 523 -2.20 -33.97 20.14
N VAL A 524 -1.73 -33.24 21.14
CA VAL A 524 -0.74 -33.77 22.08
C VAL A 524 -1.48 -34.58 23.16
N ARG A 525 -1.31 -35.90 23.15
CA ARG A 525 -1.81 -36.77 24.25
C ARG A 525 -0.68 -37.03 25.23
N SER A 526 -1.05 -37.14 26.51
CA SER A 526 -0.16 -37.49 27.64
C SER A 526 0.72 -36.35 28.15
N CYS A 527 0.17 -35.13 28.22
CA CYS A 527 0.77 -34.07 29.03
C CYS A 527 0.37 -34.34 30.50
N LEU A 528 1.32 -34.24 31.44
CA LEU A 528 1.13 -34.56 32.86
C LEU A 528 0.21 -33.58 33.62
N VAL A 529 -0.33 -32.58 32.93
CA VAL A 529 -1.30 -31.65 33.49
C VAL A 529 -2.69 -32.08 33.02
N LYS A 530 -3.42 -32.74 33.93
CA LYS A 530 -4.81 -33.17 33.78
C LYS A 530 -5.75 -32.23 34.51
#